data_AF-A0A164D757-F1
#
_entry.id   AF-A0A164D757-F1
#
_cell.length_a   1.000
_cell.length_b   1.000
_cell.length_c   1.000
_cell.angle_alpha   90.00
_cell.angle_beta   90.00
_cell.angle_gamma   90.00
#
_symmetry.space_group_name_H-M   'P 1'
#
loop_
_entity.id
_entity.type
_entity.pdbx_description
1 polymer ?
#
loop_
_entity_poly.entity_id
_entity_poly.type
_entity_poly.pdbx_seq_one_letter_code
_entity_poly.pdbx_strand_id
1 'polypeptide(L)'
;MPRLEVRAGGRVWHATPNRVWTIGRSAEADVRLDNPRVSRDHAVLQPGPGGWVLVNHSSNGMFVEGARVERVAIVGPVSVMLGSASSGQLVQLAPGGPPAAAARQPAAVVGQTTVARAPTAVHAIDQLVVTIGRAPDNDVVLNDLLVSRRHAMLRRSGSQWELVDNNSANGTYVNGTRISRTLLGPSDIVGIGHQLLHLSGDRLVEYVDTGDISYEAANLRVVTKKGSKKSKVLLADVSFALPQRSLLAVVGPSGAGKSTLLGALTGFRPATSGSVRYDDRDLYDNYAELRHRIGFVPQDDILHTSLTVRRALNYAARLRFPHDVSAAERNQRIQEVLTELGLSTQADQRIDSLSGGQRKRTSVALELLTKPSLLFLDEPTSGLDPGYEKSVMQTLRSLADDGRSVVVVTHNIAHLNMCDRLLILAPGGRLAYFGPPQQALSYFHCSDFADLFTLLERDTTTDWTARFQASPLHAAVTAGPAAKPGPPAPAPTTKALAQQSALAQFAILCRRYLAVIAADRQYSVFLLALPLLLSLFAHAVPGNAGLSLAKAIEERSTQPSQLLVLLIIGGALMGCAASIREIVKEQAIYRREHGIGLSASAYLASKLVVLTALTTIQGLILGFLG
;
A
#
# COMPACT_ATOMS: atom_id res chain seq x y z
N MET A 1 -20.25 26.50 34.79
CA MET A 1 -21.30 25.50 34.51
C MET A 1 -20.65 24.15 34.23
N PRO A 2 -21.22 23.04 34.73
CA PRO A 2 -20.70 21.71 34.43
C PRO A 2 -20.79 21.43 32.92
N ARG A 3 -19.85 20.62 32.41
CA ARG A 3 -19.95 20.06 31.06
C ARG A 3 -21.23 19.23 30.98
N LEU A 4 -21.89 19.22 29.83
CA LEU A 4 -23.02 18.32 29.61
C LEU A 4 -22.54 17.11 28.83
N GLU A 5 -22.84 15.93 29.32
CA GLU A 5 -22.65 14.70 28.56
C GLU A 5 -23.90 14.42 27.73
N VAL A 6 -23.71 14.22 26.44
CA VAL A 6 -24.76 13.88 25.47
C VAL A 6 -24.46 12.49 24.94
N ARG A 7 -25.39 11.54 25.07
CA ARG A 7 -25.25 10.17 24.55
C ARG A 7 -26.36 9.87 23.54
N ALA A 8 -25.99 9.41 22.36
CA ALA A 8 -26.95 9.01 21.32
C ALA A 8 -26.28 8.07 20.31
N GLY A 9 -27.01 7.05 19.84
CA GLY A 9 -26.50 6.13 18.81
C GLY A 9 -25.18 5.44 19.18
N GLY A 10 -24.96 5.16 20.48
CA GLY A 10 -23.72 4.53 20.98
C GLY A 10 -22.50 5.45 21.06
N ARG A 11 -22.65 6.74 20.76
CA ARG A 11 -21.59 7.76 20.85
C ARG A 11 -21.84 8.70 22.03
N VAL A 12 -20.76 9.28 22.55
CA VAL A 12 -20.78 10.23 23.67
C VAL A 12 -20.09 11.53 23.25
N TRP A 13 -20.75 12.65 23.50
CA TRP A 13 -20.21 13.99 23.30
C TRP A 13 -20.20 14.73 24.63
N HIS A 14 -19.22 15.62 24.82
CA HIS A 14 -19.13 16.47 26.01
C HIS A 14 -19.29 17.93 25.60
N ALA A 15 -20.49 18.48 25.79
CA ALA A 15 -20.79 19.87 25.49
C ALA A 15 -20.16 20.79 26.54
N THR A 16 -19.43 21.80 26.06
CA THR A 16 -18.80 22.83 26.88
C THR A 16 -19.62 24.12 26.86
N PRO A 17 -19.81 24.80 28.01
CA PRO A 17 -20.75 25.92 28.15
C PRO A 17 -20.28 27.23 27.49
N ASN A 18 -19.14 27.22 26.80
CA ASN A 18 -18.56 28.39 26.12
C ASN A 18 -19.16 28.64 24.73
N ARG A 19 -20.03 27.75 24.24
CA ARG A 19 -20.69 27.88 22.94
C ARG A 19 -22.04 27.16 22.92
N VAL A 20 -22.84 27.48 21.91
CA VAL A 20 -24.05 26.74 21.55
C VAL A 20 -23.65 25.48 20.78
N TRP A 21 -24.36 24.37 20.97
CA TRP A 21 -24.12 23.11 20.26
C TRP A 21 -25.34 22.73 19.42
N THR A 22 -25.11 22.32 18.17
CA THR A 22 -26.16 21.90 17.23
C THR A 22 -26.34 20.38 17.24
N ILE A 23 -27.60 19.92 17.16
CA ILE A 23 -27.96 18.50 17.13
C ILE A 23 -28.82 18.25 15.90
N GLY A 24 -28.43 17.31 15.04
CA GLY A 24 -29.19 16.98 13.84
C GLY A 24 -28.52 16.00 12.90
N ARG A 25 -29.13 15.78 11.73
CA ARG A 25 -28.63 14.87 10.68
C ARG A 25 -27.62 15.55 9.75
N SER A 26 -27.44 16.87 9.84
CA SER A 26 -26.46 17.60 9.01
C SER A 26 -25.03 17.10 9.28
N ALA A 27 -24.21 17.07 8.23
CA ALA A 27 -22.78 16.78 8.37
C ALA A 27 -22.03 17.84 9.20
N GLU A 28 -22.61 19.05 9.29
CA GLU A 28 -22.08 20.20 10.03
C GLU A 28 -22.59 20.28 11.48
N ALA A 29 -23.48 19.38 11.92
CA ALA A 29 -24.00 19.39 13.28
C ALA A 29 -22.95 18.89 14.28
N ASP A 30 -22.81 19.57 15.43
CA ASP A 30 -21.85 19.18 16.47
C ASP A 30 -22.17 17.79 17.05
N VAL A 31 -23.45 17.49 17.24
CA VAL A 31 -23.98 16.17 17.59
C VAL A 31 -24.72 15.62 16.39
N ARG A 32 -23.99 14.92 15.53
CA ARG A 32 -24.54 14.30 14.33
C ARG A 32 -25.26 12.99 14.65
N LEU A 33 -26.52 12.90 14.21
CA LEU A 33 -27.40 11.75 14.40
C LEU A 33 -27.84 11.18 13.05
N ASP A 34 -27.44 9.95 12.75
CA ASP A 34 -27.76 9.28 11.48
C ASP A 34 -29.12 8.55 11.56
N ASN A 35 -30.19 9.31 11.81
CA ASN A 35 -31.57 8.81 11.81
C ASN A 35 -32.44 9.64 10.85
N PRO A 36 -33.16 9.04 9.87
CA PRO A 36 -33.89 9.77 8.84
C PRO A 36 -35.06 10.62 9.38
N ARG A 37 -35.55 10.35 10.59
CA ARG A 37 -36.61 11.14 11.25
C ARG A 37 -36.06 12.37 11.97
N VAL A 38 -34.76 12.44 12.19
CA VAL A 38 -34.07 13.62 12.73
C VAL A 38 -33.81 14.61 11.59
N SER A 39 -34.25 15.85 11.78
CA SER A 39 -34.03 16.94 10.82
C SER A 39 -32.55 17.28 10.69
N ARG A 40 -32.17 17.95 9.60
CA ARG A 40 -30.78 18.38 9.40
C ARG A 40 -30.30 19.27 10.55
N ASP A 41 -31.13 20.22 10.97
CA ASP A 41 -30.96 21.05 12.17
C ASP A 41 -32.15 20.77 13.10
N HIS A 42 -31.98 19.83 14.02
CA HIS A 42 -33.12 19.31 14.77
C HIS A 42 -33.34 20.03 16.10
N ALA A 43 -32.28 20.20 16.88
CA ALA A 43 -32.35 20.88 18.16
C ALA A 43 -31.01 21.56 18.48
N VAL A 44 -31.05 22.51 19.41
CA VAL A 44 -29.90 23.32 19.79
C VAL A 44 -29.74 23.33 21.30
N LEU A 45 -28.53 23.03 21.77
CA LEU A 45 -28.16 23.02 23.16
C LEU A 45 -27.57 24.39 23.55
N GLN A 46 -28.29 25.14 24.38
CA GLN A 46 -27.93 26.50 24.78
C GLN A 46 -27.51 26.55 26.26
N PRO A 47 -26.34 27.11 26.60
CA PRO A 47 -26.01 27.43 27.98
C PRO A 47 -26.79 28.68 28.43
N GLY A 48 -27.49 28.62 29.57
CA GLY A 48 -28.23 29.75 30.16
C GLY A 48 -28.00 29.84 31.67
N PRO A 49 -28.39 30.94 32.36
CA PRO A 49 -28.05 31.20 33.76
C PRO A 49 -28.47 30.11 34.77
N GLY A 50 -29.47 29.28 34.43
CA GLY A 50 -29.94 28.14 35.23
C GLY A 50 -29.43 26.75 34.80
N GLY A 51 -28.52 26.66 33.83
CA GLY A 51 -28.00 25.39 33.30
C GLY A 51 -28.15 25.27 31.78
N TRP A 52 -28.03 24.05 31.27
CA TRP A 52 -28.22 23.78 29.85
C TRP A 52 -29.70 23.71 29.50
N VAL A 53 -30.08 24.23 28.34
CA VAL A 53 -31.44 24.11 27.78
C VAL A 53 -31.35 23.55 26.38
N LEU A 54 -32.05 22.45 26.11
CA LEU A 54 -32.24 21.93 24.76
C LEU A 54 -33.49 22.58 24.15
N VAL A 55 -33.34 23.18 22.98
CA VAL A 55 -34.40 23.89 22.25
C VAL A 55 -34.67 23.17 20.94
N ASN A 56 -35.93 22.81 20.69
CA ASN A 56 -36.34 22.22 19.42
C ASN A 56 -36.33 23.26 18.31
N HIS A 57 -35.72 22.93 17.17
CA HIS A 57 -35.69 23.73 15.95
C HIS A 57 -36.38 23.01 14.77
N SER A 58 -36.95 21.83 15.02
CA SER A 58 -37.52 20.95 14.01
C SER A 58 -39.05 20.90 14.05
N SER A 59 -39.67 20.82 12.87
CA SER A 59 -41.08 20.49 12.72
C SER A 59 -41.41 19.05 13.13
N ASN A 60 -40.45 18.11 13.05
CA ASN A 60 -40.61 16.70 13.43
C ASN A 60 -40.70 16.49 14.96
N GLY A 61 -40.35 17.50 15.74
CA GLY A 61 -40.60 17.57 17.18
C GLY A 61 -39.60 16.83 18.06
N MET A 62 -39.55 17.27 19.31
CA MET A 62 -38.75 16.73 20.41
C MET A 62 -39.71 16.21 21.48
N PHE A 63 -39.44 15.03 22.04
CA PHE A 63 -40.36 14.37 22.99
C PHE A 63 -39.64 13.93 24.27
N VAL A 64 -40.26 14.17 25.42
CA VAL A 64 -39.83 13.67 26.72
C VAL A 64 -41.00 12.90 27.32
N GLU A 65 -40.77 11.64 27.73
CA GLU A 65 -41.82 10.75 28.24
C GLU A 65 -43.05 10.64 27.32
N GLY A 66 -42.84 10.74 26.01
CA GLY A 66 -43.89 10.67 24.99
C GLY A 66 -44.64 11.98 24.70
N ALA A 67 -44.46 13.03 25.52
CA ALA A 67 -45.06 14.34 25.30
C ALA A 67 -44.16 15.23 24.44
N ARG A 68 -44.74 15.95 23.46
CA ARG A 68 -43.99 16.90 22.62
C ARG A 68 -43.62 18.14 23.45
N VAL A 69 -42.37 18.53 23.38
CA VAL A 69 -41.79 19.67 24.11
C VAL A 69 -40.96 20.53 23.17
N GLU A 70 -41.05 21.85 23.33
CA GLU A 70 -40.25 22.79 22.52
C GLU A 70 -38.95 23.21 23.22
N ARG A 71 -38.90 23.13 24.55
CA ARG A 71 -37.72 23.45 25.37
C ARG A 71 -37.63 22.51 26.55
N VAL A 72 -36.43 22.02 26.87
CA VAL A 72 -36.15 21.17 28.03
C VAL A 72 -34.96 21.74 28.80
N ALA A 73 -35.19 22.12 30.05
CA ALA A 73 -34.11 22.53 30.95
C ALA A 73 -33.43 21.28 31.54
N ILE A 74 -32.12 21.22 31.44
CA ILE A 74 -31.32 20.05 31.82
C ILE A 74 -30.68 20.33 33.18
N VAL A 75 -31.50 20.13 34.22
CA VAL A 75 -31.11 20.25 35.63
C VAL A 75 -30.63 18.92 36.23
N GLY A 76 -30.86 17.80 35.52
CA GLY A 76 -30.43 16.45 35.86
C GLY A 76 -30.44 15.54 34.62
N PRO A 77 -30.15 14.23 34.76
CA PRO A 77 -30.21 13.29 33.64
C PRO A 77 -31.60 13.23 33.00
N VAL A 78 -31.68 13.46 31.69
CA VAL A 78 -32.94 13.43 30.92
C VAL A 78 -32.77 12.66 29.62
N SER A 79 -33.79 11.88 29.24
CA SER A 79 -33.85 11.18 27.96
C SER A 79 -34.86 11.86 27.04
N VAL A 80 -34.42 12.20 25.84
CA VAL A 80 -35.19 12.96 24.85
C VAL A 80 -35.23 12.17 23.55
N MET A 81 -36.42 11.99 22.99
CA MET A 81 -36.62 11.35 21.69
C MET A 81 -36.77 12.41 20.60
N LEU A 82 -35.94 12.34 19.56
CA LEU A 82 -35.92 13.30 18.46
C LEU A 82 -36.60 12.76 17.19
N GLY A 83 -37.53 13.53 16.64
CA GLY A 83 -38.19 13.27 15.35
C GLY A 83 -39.41 12.34 15.37
N SER A 84 -39.65 11.61 16.45
CA SER A 84 -40.85 10.78 16.68
C SER A 84 -40.86 10.31 18.13
N ALA A 85 -42.02 10.26 18.80
CA ALA A 85 -42.14 9.80 20.18
C ALA A 85 -41.83 8.31 20.37
N SER A 86 -42.11 7.45 19.37
CA SER A 86 -41.99 5.99 19.47
C SER A 86 -40.86 5.39 18.64
N SER A 87 -40.40 6.09 17.60
CA SER A 87 -39.43 5.58 16.62
C SER A 87 -38.35 6.60 16.29
N GLY A 88 -38.17 7.61 17.13
CA GLY A 88 -37.18 8.66 16.96
C GLY A 88 -35.79 8.23 17.42
N GLN A 89 -34.84 9.17 17.37
CA GLN A 89 -33.51 8.95 17.93
C GLN A 89 -33.52 9.29 19.42
N LEU A 90 -33.16 8.33 20.27
CA LEU A 90 -32.96 8.57 21.70
C LEU A 90 -31.66 9.34 21.93
N VAL A 91 -31.75 10.43 22.68
CA VAL A 91 -30.64 11.28 23.14
C VAL A 91 -30.73 11.41 24.66
N GLN A 92 -29.69 10.96 25.36
CA GLN A 92 -29.59 11.08 26.82
C GLN A 92 -28.65 12.23 27.17
N LEU A 93 -29.06 13.09 28.10
CA LEU A 93 -28.37 14.32 28.47
C LEU A 93 -28.15 14.32 29.98
N ALA A 94 -26.92 14.47 30.45
CA ALA A 94 -26.61 14.46 31.88
C ALA A 94 -25.58 15.56 32.24
N PRO A 95 -25.81 16.37 33.30
CA PRO A 95 -24.80 17.27 33.84
C PRO A 95 -23.59 16.49 34.39
N GLY A 96 -22.40 16.71 33.84
CA GLY A 96 -21.16 16.06 34.27
C GLY A 96 -20.58 16.71 35.53
N GLY A 97 -20.45 15.96 36.62
CA GLY A 97 -19.65 16.35 37.79
C GLY A 97 -18.13 16.27 37.52
N PRO A 98 -17.27 16.85 38.39
CA PRO A 98 -15.83 16.60 38.32
C PRO A 98 -15.56 15.10 38.45
N PRO A 99 -14.48 14.57 37.84
CA PRO A 99 -14.27 13.13 37.76
C PRO A 99 -14.16 12.55 39.16
N ALA A 100 -15.19 11.85 39.61
CA ALA A 100 -15.10 11.02 40.79
C ALA A 100 -14.08 9.93 40.48
N ALA A 101 -13.05 9.84 41.33
CA ALA A 101 -12.11 8.73 41.32
C ALA A 101 -12.91 7.44 41.43
N ALA A 102 -13.14 6.79 40.30
CA ALA A 102 -13.83 5.53 40.25
C ALA A 102 -12.97 4.53 41.02
N ALA A 103 -13.48 4.12 42.18
CA ALA A 103 -13.04 2.92 42.85
C ALA A 103 -12.94 1.81 41.79
N ARG A 104 -11.75 1.21 41.71
CA ARG A 104 -11.45 0.06 40.86
C ARG A 104 -12.41 -1.07 41.24
N GLN A 105 -13.56 -1.13 40.59
CA GLN A 105 -14.20 -2.40 40.31
C GLN A 105 -13.29 -3.09 39.29
N PRO A 106 -12.87 -4.34 39.52
CA PRO A 106 -12.04 -5.05 38.57
C PRO A 106 -12.82 -5.07 37.28
N ALA A 107 -12.27 -4.41 36.26
CA ALA A 107 -12.74 -4.58 34.89
C ALA A 107 -12.85 -6.08 34.67
N ALA A 108 -14.05 -6.58 34.40
CA ALA A 108 -14.18 -7.82 33.67
C ALA A 108 -13.29 -7.63 32.45
N VAL A 109 -12.25 -8.43 32.38
CA VAL A 109 -11.16 -8.33 31.41
C VAL A 109 -11.79 -8.41 30.02
N VAL A 110 -12.09 -7.25 29.44
CA VAL A 110 -12.21 -7.13 27.99
C VAL A 110 -10.80 -7.45 27.52
N GLY A 111 -10.67 -8.60 26.85
CA GLY A 111 -9.40 -9.20 26.49
C GLY A 111 -8.45 -8.15 25.92
N GLN A 112 -7.19 -8.21 26.36
CA GLN A 112 -6.11 -7.41 25.79
C GLN A 112 -6.12 -7.61 24.26
N THR A 113 -6.64 -6.64 23.53
CA THR A 113 -6.43 -6.54 22.08
C THR A 113 -4.98 -6.10 21.87
N THR A 114 -4.22 -6.84 21.07
CA THR A 114 -2.84 -6.46 20.69
C THR A 114 -2.80 -5.25 19.73
N VAL A 115 -3.96 -4.67 19.40
CA VAL A 115 -4.07 -3.45 18.58
C VAL A 115 -4.31 -2.24 19.50
N ALA A 116 -3.30 -1.40 19.67
CA ALA A 116 -3.30 -0.23 20.56
C ALA A 116 -4.08 1.00 20.02
N ARG A 117 -5.17 0.81 19.25
CA ARG A 117 -5.89 1.91 18.58
C ARG A 117 -7.39 1.88 18.87
N ALA A 118 -8.06 3.02 18.73
CA ALA A 118 -9.51 3.11 18.90
C ALA A 118 -10.26 2.39 17.76
N PRO A 119 -11.39 1.72 18.04
CA PRO A 119 -12.22 1.11 17.00
C PRO A 119 -12.68 2.13 15.96
N THR A 120 -12.57 1.76 14.69
CA THR A 120 -13.10 2.54 13.56
C THR A 120 -14.60 2.28 13.38
N ALA A 121 -15.04 1.05 13.60
CA ALA A 121 -16.45 0.67 13.59
C ALA A 121 -16.72 -0.51 14.53
N VAL A 122 -17.98 -0.69 14.91
CA VAL A 122 -18.43 -1.86 15.69
C VAL A 122 -19.68 -2.40 15.00
N HIS A 123 -19.60 -3.65 14.57
CA HIS A 123 -20.66 -4.33 13.84
C HIS A 123 -21.35 -5.31 14.79
N ALA A 124 -22.68 -5.28 14.84
CA ALA A 124 -23.45 -6.30 15.55
C ALA A 124 -23.45 -7.59 14.73
N ILE A 125 -23.29 -8.74 15.38
CA ILE A 125 -23.32 -10.07 14.74
C ILE A 125 -24.39 -10.95 15.40
N ASP A 126 -25.63 -10.51 15.30
CA ASP A 126 -26.83 -11.15 15.89
C ASP A 126 -27.35 -12.35 15.07
N GLN A 127 -26.84 -12.53 13.85
CA GLN A 127 -27.28 -13.58 12.92
C GLN A 127 -26.47 -14.88 13.04
N LEU A 128 -27.06 -16.01 12.61
CA LEU A 128 -26.36 -17.31 12.55
C LEU A 128 -25.24 -17.33 11.50
N VAL A 129 -25.40 -16.54 10.43
CA VAL A 129 -24.40 -16.38 9.38
C VAL A 129 -24.25 -14.88 9.15
N VAL A 130 -23.02 -14.38 9.27
CA VAL A 130 -22.67 -12.99 9.00
C VAL A 130 -21.71 -12.95 7.82
N THR A 131 -22.11 -12.24 6.78
CA THR A 131 -21.32 -12.05 5.57
C THR A 131 -20.43 -10.83 5.68
N ILE A 132 -19.17 -10.96 5.25
CA ILE A 132 -18.18 -9.88 5.31
C ILE A 132 -17.66 -9.65 3.89
N GLY A 133 -17.70 -8.41 3.42
CA GLY A 133 -17.20 -8.08 2.09
C GLY A 133 -17.38 -6.63 1.70
N ARG A 134 -16.94 -6.27 0.50
CA ARG A 134 -17.03 -4.89 -0.02
C ARG A 134 -18.40 -4.51 -0.54
N ALA A 135 -19.20 -5.49 -0.97
CA ALA A 135 -20.50 -5.20 -1.56
C ALA A 135 -21.51 -4.76 -0.48
N PRO A 136 -22.44 -3.84 -0.81
CA PRO A 136 -23.37 -3.26 0.17
C PRO A 136 -24.43 -4.25 0.67
N ASP A 137 -24.52 -5.43 0.07
CA ASP A 137 -25.40 -6.54 0.49
C ASP A 137 -24.77 -7.46 1.55
N ASN A 138 -23.55 -7.18 2.02
CA ASN A 138 -22.98 -7.89 3.17
C ASN A 138 -23.47 -7.31 4.50
N ASP A 139 -23.50 -8.13 5.53
CA ASP A 139 -23.81 -7.69 6.91
C ASP A 139 -22.71 -6.77 7.45
N VAL A 140 -21.45 -7.10 7.17
CA VAL A 140 -20.27 -6.26 7.48
C VAL A 140 -19.66 -5.77 6.17
N VAL A 141 -19.86 -4.49 5.88
CA VAL A 141 -19.39 -3.85 4.64
C VAL A 141 -18.03 -3.19 4.88
N LEU A 142 -17.00 -3.67 4.17
CA LEU A 142 -15.64 -3.14 4.24
C LEU A 142 -15.31 -2.32 2.97
N ASN A 143 -15.10 -1.01 3.12
CA ASN A 143 -14.87 -0.09 2.00
C ASN A 143 -13.41 -0.08 1.52
N ASP A 144 -12.95 -1.20 0.95
CA ASP A 144 -11.57 -1.37 0.52
C ASP A 144 -11.47 -2.22 -0.75
N LEU A 145 -10.78 -1.69 -1.78
CA LEU A 145 -10.63 -2.37 -3.08
C LEU A 145 -9.78 -3.63 -3.02
N LEU A 146 -9.04 -3.89 -1.94
CA LEU A 146 -8.39 -5.18 -1.69
C LEU A 146 -9.38 -6.23 -1.16
N VAL A 147 -10.60 -5.85 -0.79
CA VAL A 147 -11.63 -6.75 -0.29
C VAL A 147 -12.54 -7.19 -1.44
N SER A 148 -12.64 -8.51 -1.63
CA SER A 148 -13.64 -9.11 -2.52
C SER A 148 -15.06 -8.67 -2.15
N ARG A 149 -15.95 -8.63 -3.14
CA ARG A 149 -17.36 -8.25 -2.96
C ARG A 149 -18.03 -9.07 -1.86
N ARG A 150 -17.77 -10.38 -1.81
CA ARG A 150 -18.13 -11.29 -0.71
C ARG A 150 -16.88 -12.04 -0.28
N HIS A 151 -16.23 -11.58 0.77
CA HIS A 151 -14.87 -11.97 1.10
C HIS A 151 -14.81 -13.16 2.05
N ALA A 152 -15.56 -13.11 3.13
CA ALA A 152 -15.60 -14.13 4.16
C ALA A 152 -17.00 -14.24 4.75
N MET A 153 -17.21 -15.28 5.54
CA MET A 153 -18.42 -15.44 6.34
C MET A 153 -18.06 -15.95 7.74
N LEU A 154 -18.76 -15.43 8.73
CA LEU A 154 -18.78 -15.96 10.09
C LEU A 154 -20.03 -16.82 10.25
N ARG A 155 -19.85 -18.04 10.75
CA ARG A 155 -20.93 -18.98 11.03
C ARG A 155 -20.96 -19.28 12.51
N ARG A 156 -22.11 -19.11 13.14
CA ARG A 156 -22.30 -19.45 14.55
C ARG A 156 -22.63 -20.93 14.68
N SER A 157 -21.84 -21.65 15.46
CA SER A 157 -22.11 -23.04 15.87
C SER A 157 -22.12 -23.10 17.40
N GLY A 158 -23.30 -22.97 18.00
CA GLY A 158 -23.46 -22.83 19.45
C GLY A 158 -22.90 -21.50 19.97
N SER A 159 -21.92 -21.56 20.87
CA SER A 159 -21.21 -20.40 21.42
C SER A 159 -19.96 -20.01 20.63
N GLN A 160 -19.57 -20.80 19.62
CA GLN A 160 -18.36 -20.56 18.83
C GLN A 160 -18.69 -19.95 17.47
N TRP A 161 -17.76 -19.14 16.98
CA TRP A 161 -17.80 -18.55 15.65
C TRP A 161 -16.76 -19.23 14.76
N GLU A 162 -17.19 -19.81 13.65
CA GLU A 162 -16.32 -20.30 12.59
C GLU A 162 -16.19 -19.22 11.51
N LEU A 163 -14.96 -18.76 11.25
CA LEU A 163 -14.65 -17.89 10.13
C LEU A 163 -14.28 -18.74 8.92
N VAL A 164 -14.91 -18.48 7.79
CA VAL A 164 -14.67 -19.17 6.52
C VAL A 164 -14.34 -18.14 5.45
N ASP A 165 -13.19 -18.32 4.78
CA ASP A 165 -12.83 -17.55 3.59
C ASP A 165 -13.70 -17.98 2.41
N ASN A 166 -14.30 -17.02 1.71
CA ASN A 166 -15.22 -17.30 0.61
C ASN A 166 -14.50 -17.25 -0.76
N ASN A 167 -13.38 -17.96 -0.86
CA ASN A 167 -12.49 -17.94 -2.03
C ASN A 167 -12.09 -16.50 -2.41
N SER A 168 -11.70 -15.73 -1.39
CA SER A 168 -11.36 -14.33 -1.57
C SER A 168 -10.06 -14.17 -2.37
N ALA A 169 -9.95 -13.05 -3.10
CA ALA A 169 -8.81 -12.79 -3.95
C ALA A 169 -7.50 -12.58 -3.17
N ASN A 170 -7.57 -11.91 -2.00
CA ASN A 170 -6.41 -11.57 -1.19
C ASN A 170 -6.25 -12.43 0.07
N GLY A 171 -7.23 -13.29 0.37
CA GLY A 171 -7.22 -14.15 1.55
C GLY A 171 -7.75 -13.47 2.80
N THR A 172 -8.32 -14.30 3.67
CA THR A 172 -8.60 -13.99 5.06
C THR A 172 -7.46 -14.48 5.94
N TYR A 173 -7.01 -13.67 6.88
CA TYR A 173 -5.92 -13.99 7.80
C TYR A 173 -6.42 -14.00 9.23
N VAL A 174 -5.88 -14.89 10.06
CA VAL A 174 -6.09 -14.89 11.51
C VAL A 174 -4.73 -14.95 12.18
N ASN A 175 -4.42 -13.93 12.98
CA ASN A 175 -3.12 -13.77 13.64
C ASN A 175 -1.94 -13.90 12.65
N GLY A 176 -2.06 -13.30 11.46
CA GLY A 176 -1.05 -13.36 10.39
C GLY A 176 -1.07 -14.60 9.52
N THR A 177 -1.78 -15.65 9.94
CA THR A 177 -1.84 -16.90 9.19
C THR A 177 -3.05 -16.88 8.27
N ARG A 178 -2.85 -17.14 6.98
CA ARG A 178 -3.96 -17.26 6.03
C ARG A 178 -4.81 -18.48 6.36
N ILE A 179 -6.12 -18.32 6.40
CA ILE A 179 -7.06 -19.40 6.68
C ILE A 179 -7.96 -19.67 5.48
N SER A 180 -8.49 -20.90 5.42
CA SER A 180 -9.67 -21.22 4.61
C SER A 180 -10.90 -21.37 5.49
N ARG A 181 -10.73 -21.97 6.66
CA ARG A 181 -11.70 -21.97 7.75
C ARG A 181 -10.96 -22.06 9.09
N THR A 182 -11.50 -21.43 10.13
CA THR A 182 -11.00 -21.59 11.49
C THR A 182 -12.07 -21.22 12.50
N LEU A 183 -12.03 -21.81 13.69
CA LEU A 183 -12.77 -21.30 14.83
C LEU A 183 -12.06 -20.04 15.35
N LEU A 184 -12.83 -19.02 15.71
CA LEU A 184 -12.33 -17.78 16.29
C LEU A 184 -12.46 -17.81 17.81
N GLY A 185 -11.35 -17.52 18.48
CA GLY A 185 -11.30 -17.18 19.89
C GLY A 185 -11.52 -15.68 20.16
N PRO A 186 -11.76 -15.30 21.43
CA PRO A 186 -11.99 -13.93 21.84
C PRO A 186 -10.74 -13.05 21.85
N SER A 187 -9.58 -13.58 21.47
CA SER A 187 -8.32 -12.82 21.35
C SER A 187 -7.81 -12.76 19.91
N ASP A 188 -8.47 -13.45 18.99
CA ASP A 188 -8.00 -13.58 17.62
C ASP A 188 -8.22 -12.29 16.84
N ILE A 189 -7.22 -11.95 16.02
CA ILE A 189 -7.29 -10.84 15.09
C ILE A 189 -7.47 -11.38 13.69
N VAL A 190 -8.55 -10.96 13.04
CA VAL A 190 -8.88 -11.28 11.66
C VAL A 190 -8.40 -10.15 10.76
N GLY A 191 -7.49 -10.44 9.84
CA GLY A 191 -7.04 -9.52 8.80
C GLY A 191 -7.78 -9.74 7.49
N ILE A 192 -8.43 -8.69 6.97
CA ILE A 192 -9.08 -8.67 5.66
C ILE A 192 -8.72 -7.33 5.01
N GLY A 193 -8.04 -7.33 3.86
CA GLY A 193 -7.56 -6.07 3.25
C GLY A 193 -6.70 -5.25 4.20
N HIS A 194 -7.00 -3.96 4.35
CA HIS A 194 -6.39 -3.09 5.37
C HIS A 194 -7.11 -3.13 6.73
N GLN A 195 -8.21 -3.88 6.85
CA GLN A 195 -9.01 -3.96 8.06
C GLN A 195 -8.48 -5.04 8.98
N LEU A 196 -8.45 -4.73 10.28
CA LEU A 196 -8.31 -5.70 11.36
C LEU A 196 -9.64 -5.78 12.10
N LEU A 197 -10.12 -7.00 12.29
CA LEU A 197 -11.38 -7.28 12.95
C LEU A 197 -11.10 -8.17 14.16
N HIS A 198 -11.82 -7.94 15.25
CA HIS A 198 -11.72 -8.79 16.45
C HIS A 198 -13.12 -9.05 16.99
N LEU A 199 -13.34 -10.27 17.48
CA LEU A 199 -14.61 -10.70 18.07
C LEU A 199 -14.71 -10.30 19.55
N SER A 200 -15.65 -9.42 19.88
CA SER A 200 -15.95 -9.02 21.27
C SER A 200 -17.39 -9.37 21.63
N GLY A 201 -17.59 -10.58 22.17
CA GLY A 201 -18.93 -11.12 22.44
C GLY A 201 -19.72 -11.33 21.14
N ASP A 202 -20.91 -10.76 21.04
CA ASP A 202 -21.75 -10.75 19.83
C ASP A 202 -21.49 -9.50 18.96
N ARG A 203 -20.25 -8.99 18.95
CA ARG A 203 -19.84 -7.85 18.12
C ARG A 203 -18.53 -8.13 17.40
N LEU A 204 -18.41 -7.62 16.19
CA LEU A 204 -17.16 -7.56 15.45
C LEU A 204 -16.64 -6.12 15.48
N VAL A 205 -15.50 -5.91 16.14
CA VAL A 205 -14.86 -4.61 16.29
C VAL A 205 -13.86 -4.42 15.17
N GLU A 206 -14.00 -3.35 14.40
CA GLU A 206 -13.16 -3.04 13.25
C GLU A 206 -12.14 -1.95 13.59
N TYR A 207 -10.92 -2.15 13.08
CA TYR A 207 -9.82 -1.20 13.10
C TYR A 207 -9.26 -1.05 11.69
N VAL A 208 -9.11 0.20 11.24
CA VAL A 208 -8.52 0.53 9.93
C VAL A 208 -7.16 1.17 10.12
N ASP A 209 -6.25 0.89 9.19
CA ASP A 209 -4.97 1.58 9.04
C ASP A 209 -5.20 3.00 8.51
N THR A 210 -5.47 3.95 9.39
CA THR A 210 -5.67 5.37 9.05
C THR A 210 -4.40 6.20 9.21
N GLY A 211 -3.22 5.58 9.03
CA GLY A 211 -1.93 6.26 9.06
C GLY A 211 -1.25 6.38 10.43
N ASP A 212 -1.99 6.15 11.52
CA ASP A 212 -1.46 6.09 12.88
C ASP A 212 -0.95 4.67 13.18
N ILE A 213 0.16 4.30 12.56
CA ILE A 213 0.77 2.96 12.66
C ILE A 213 2.11 3.04 13.37
N SER A 214 2.32 2.19 14.38
CA SER A 214 3.65 2.00 14.94
C SER A 214 4.49 1.14 14.01
N TYR A 215 5.70 1.60 13.72
CA TYR A 215 6.65 0.85 12.91
C TYR A 215 8.03 0.90 13.53
N GLU A 216 8.52 -0.25 14.00
CA GLU A 216 9.70 -0.31 14.85
C GLU A 216 10.69 -1.33 14.32
N ALA A 217 11.96 -0.94 14.30
CA ALA A 217 13.08 -1.80 14.02
C ALA A 217 13.88 -2.00 15.30
N ALA A 218 14.14 -3.26 15.66
CA ALA A 218 14.92 -3.61 16.84
C ALA A 218 16.09 -4.52 16.47
N ASN A 219 17.29 -4.03 16.74
CA ASN A 219 18.56 -4.75 16.63
C ASN A 219 18.78 -5.40 15.25
N LEU A 220 18.43 -4.68 14.17
CA LEU A 220 18.56 -5.20 12.82
C LEU A 220 20.02 -5.43 12.46
N ARG A 221 20.36 -6.70 12.25
CA ARG A 221 21.70 -7.14 11.86
C ARG A 221 21.63 -8.01 10.62
N VAL A 222 22.48 -7.70 9.65
CA VAL A 222 22.57 -8.43 8.38
C VAL A 222 24.00 -8.89 8.18
N VAL A 223 24.18 -10.21 8.02
CA VAL A 223 25.48 -10.83 7.81
C VAL A 223 25.46 -11.63 6.52
N THR A 224 26.42 -11.37 5.64
CA THR A 224 26.57 -12.15 4.40
C THR A 224 27.74 -13.11 4.49
N LYS A 225 27.54 -14.32 3.99
CA LYS A 225 28.57 -15.35 3.81
C LYS A 225 28.91 -15.40 2.32
N LYS A 226 29.66 -14.42 1.80
CA LYS A 226 30.07 -14.41 0.39
C LYS A 226 31.36 -15.20 0.21
N GLY A 227 31.26 -16.47 -0.24
CA GLY A 227 32.28 -17.30 -0.93
C GLY A 227 33.70 -17.43 -0.35
N SER A 228 34.00 -16.72 0.74
CA SER A 228 35.28 -16.62 1.42
C SER A 228 35.01 -16.94 2.89
N LYS A 229 35.97 -17.54 3.60
CA LYS A 229 35.82 -17.97 5.01
C LYS A 229 35.49 -16.85 6.01
N LYS A 230 35.28 -15.59 5.59
CA LYS A 230 34.95 -14.45 6.44
C LYS A 230 33.53 -13.94 6.19
N SER A 231 32.73 -13.92 7.25
CA SER A 231 31.41 -13.27 7.26
C SER A 231 31.57 -11.75 7.23
N LYS A 232 30.82 -11.06 6.36
CA LYS A 232 30.78 -9.59 6.31
C LYS A 232 29.46 -9.09 6.90
N VAL A 233 29.56 -8.25 7.93
CA VAL A 233 28.41 -7.53 8.50
C VAL A 233 28.07 -6.35 7.58
N LEU A 234 26.81 -6.27 7.16
CA LEU A 234 26.27 -5.19 6.33
C LEU A 234 25.38 -4.21 7.11
N LEU A 235 24.79 -4.68 8.21
CA LEU A 235 24.08 -3.87 9.21
C LEU A 235 24.44 -4.39 10.60
N ALA A 236 24.69 -3.48 11.53
CA ALA A 236 25.12 -3.77 12.88
C ALA A 236 24.12 -3.18 13.89
N ASP A 237 23.13 -4.02 14.26
CA ASP A 237 22.19 -3.80 15.37
C ASP A 237 21.47 -2.45 15.33
N VAL A 238 20.94 -2.08 14.15
CA VAL A 238 20.22 -0.81 13.97
C VAL A 238 18.83 -0.90 14.62
N SER A 239 18.53 0.06 15.50
CA SER A 239 17.26 0.16 16.21
C SER A 239 16.68 1.57 16.11
N PHE A 240 15.39 1.68 15.76
CA PHE A 240 14.65 2.94 15.75
C PHE A 240 13.14 2.69 15.67
N ALA A 241 12.34 3.65 16.14
CA ALA A 241 10.91 3.70 15.92
C ALA A 241 10.58 4.80 14.91
N LEU A 242 9.92 4.45 13.81
CA LEU A 242 9.43 5.39 12.82
C LEU A 242 8.20 6.10 13.39
N PRO A 243 8.20 7.45 13.47
CA PRO A 243 7.02 8.16 13.89
C PRO A 243 5.87 8.00 12.90
N GLN A 244 4.65 8.03 13.43
CA GLN A 244 3.43 8.08 12.64
C GLN A 244 3.37 9.36 11.82
N ARG A 245 2.75 9.28 10.63
CA ARG A 245 2.50 10.44 9.75
C ARG A 245 3.75 11.29 9.47
N SER A 246 4.90 10.64 9.33
CA SER A 246 6.19 11.33 9.26
C SER A 246 6.96 11.05 7.97
N LEU A 247 7.72 12.05 7.54
CA LEU A 247 8.72 11.93 6.48
C LEU A 247 10.09 11.70 7.12
N LEU A 248 10.59 10.46 7.02
CA LEU A 248 11.93 10.06 7.46
C LEU A 248 12.88 9.99 6.26
N ALA A 249 14.03 10.64 6.35
CA ALA A 249 15.13 10.38 5.42
C ALA A 249 16.19 9.46 6.03
N VAL A 250 16.55 8.40 5.31
CA VAL A 250 17.68 7.53 5.61
C VAL A 250 18.84 7.97 4.73
N VAL A 251 19.92 8.42 5.36
CA VAL A 251 21.09 8.95 4.68
C VAL A 251 22.38 8.32 5.19
N GLY A 252 23.46 8.56 4.46
CA GLY A 252 24.79 8.08 4.79
C GLY A 252 25.63 7.90 3.53
N PRO A 253 26.95 7.73 3.65
CA PRO A 253 27.84 7.59 2.52
C PRO A 253 27.56 6.32 1.69
N SER A 254 28.19 6.23 0.53
CA SER A 254 28.07 5.04 -0.31
C SER A 254 28.57 3.81 0.44
N GLY A 255 27.86 2.69 0.33
CA GLY A 255 28.21 1.45 1.04
C GLY A 255 27.90 1.44 2.55
N ALA A 256 27.30 2.49 3.11
CA ALA A 256 26.90 2.54 4.54
C ALA A 256 25.77 1.56 4.93
N GLY A 257 25.21 0.79 3.99
CA GLY A 257 24.17 -0.20 4.27
C GLY A 257 22.73 0.29 4.07
N LYS A 258 22.50 1.47 3.46
CA LYS A 258 21.18 2.05 3.20
C LYS A 258 20.19 1.09 2.51
N SER A 259 20.55 0.54 1.35
CA SER A 259 19.69 -0.42 0.63
C SER A 259 19.55 -1.76 1.37
N THR A 260 20.55 -2.14 2.18
CA THR A 260 20.45 -3.31 3.06
C THR A 260 19.40 -3.07 4.15
N LEU A 261 19.40 -1.89 4.77
CA LEU A 261 18.41 -1.48 5.76
C LEU A 261 17.02 -1.43 5.13
N LEU A 262 16.90 -0.86 3.95
CA LEU A 262 15.64 -0.80 3.20
C LEU A 262 15.07 -2.19 2.92
N GLY A 263 15.92 -3.14 2.49
CA GLY A 263 15.52 -4.53 2.28
C GLY A 263 15.05 -5.24 3.55
N ALA A 264 15.73 -4.97 4.68
CA ALA A 264 15.35 -5.52 5.99
C ALA A 264 14.05 -4.91 6.49
N LEU A 265 13.89 -3.59 6.38
CA LEU A 265 12.68 -2.89 6.79
C LEU A 265 11.48 -3.32 5.95
N THR A 266 11.61 -3.45 4.63
CA THR A 266 10.47 -3.83 3.77
C THR A 266 10.12 -5.32 3.82
N GLY A 267 10.95 -6.16 4.46
CA GLY A 267 10.80 -7.62 4.44
C GLY A 267 11.20 -8.30 3.13
N PHE A 268 11.58 -7.56 2.07
CA PHE A 268 12.06 -8.15 0.82
C PHE A 268 13.37 -8.92 0.98
N ARG A 269 14.24 -8.45 1.88
CA ARG A 269 15.48 -9.11 2.27
C ARG A 269 15.58 -9.07 3.80
N PRO A 270 14.93 -10.01 4.50
CA PRO A 270 14.86 -10.02 5.96
C PRO A 270 16.24 -9.94 6.60
N ALA A 271 16.31 -9.31 7.78
CA ALA A 271 17.53 -9.29 8.55
C ALA A 271 17.97 -10.70 8.99
N THR A 272 19.28 -10.88 9.24
CA THR A 272 19.82 -12.13 9.77
C THR A 272 19.43 -12.33 11.24
N SER A 273 19.32 -11.24 11.98
CA SER A 273 18.78 -11.19 13.33
C SER A 273 18.17 -9.82 13.63
N GLY A 274 17.36 -9.75 14.69
CA GLY A 274 16.52 -8.59 14.98
C GLY A 274 15.09 -8.78 14.46
N SER A 275 14.24 -7.79 14.71
CA SER A 275 12.82 -7.82 14.38
C SER A 275 12.35 -6.48 13.82
N VAL A 276 11.37 -6.53 12.92
CA VAL A 276 10.64 -5.36 12.44
C VAL A 276 9.19 -5.54 12.85
N ARG A 277 8.62 -4.61 13.61
CA ARG A 277 7.24 -4.68 14.11
C ARG A 277 6.38 -3.62 13.42
N TYR A 278 5.22 -4.04 12.92
CA TYR A 278 4.14 -3.20 12.42
C TYR A 278 2.95 -3.36 13.36
N ASP A 279 2.54 -2.30 14.08
CA ASP A 279 1.48 -2.37 15.09
C ASP A 279 1.63 -3.58 16.03
N ASP A 280 2.80 -3.71 16.63
CA ASP A 280 3.18 -4.80 17.53
C ASP A 280 3.22 -6.22 16.95
N ARG A 281 3.08 -6.35 15.63
CA ARG A 281 3.16 -7.61 14.91
C ARG A 281 4.47 -7.71 14.16
N ASP A 282 5.18 -8.82 14.30
CA ASP A 282 6.43 -9.02 13.56
C ASP A 282 6.16 -9.13 12.06
N LEU A 283 6.84 -8.29 11.28
CA LEU A 283 6.70 -8.18 9.84
C LEU A 283 7.15 -9.45 9.12
N TYR A 284 8.21 -10.12 9.59
CA TYR A 284 8.75 -11.29 8.93
C TYR A 284 7.82 -12.49 9.11
N ASP A 285 7.26 -12.65 10.31
CA ASP A 285 6.29 -13.70 10.60
C ASP A 285 4.94 -13.47 9.91
N ASN A 286 4.52 -12.20 9.79
CA ASN A 286 3.21 -11.81 9.25
C ASN A 286 3.31 -11.23 7.82
N TYR A 287 4.40 -11.51 7.10
CA TYR A 287 4.74 -10.82 5.84
C TYR A 287 3.64 -10.93 4.76
N ALA A 288 3.01 -12.10 4.66
CA ALA A 288 1.97 -12.37 3.66
C ALA A 288 0.80 -11.39 3.75
N GLU A 289 0.39 -11.02 4.97
CA GLU A 289 -0.67 -10.06 5.25
C GLU A 289 -0.14 -8.62 5.17
N LEU A 290 0.95 -8.33 5.89
CA LEU A 290 1.42 -6.96 6.12
C LEU A 290 2.06 -6.32 4.89
N ARG A 291 2.59 -7.09 3.94
CA ARG A 291 3.19 -6.55 2.69
C ARG A 291 2.25 -5.65 1.91
N HIS A 292 0.93 -5.81 2.05
CA HIS A 292 -0.06 -4.98 1.33
C HIS A 292 -0.18 -3.56 1.93
N ARG A 293 0.24 -3.40 3.18
CA ARG A 293 0.27 -2.12 3.90
C ARG A 293 1.54 -1.31 3.60
N ILE A 294 2.53 -1.94 2.96
CA ILE A 294 3.84 -1.36 2.65
C ILE A 294 3.98 -1.16 1.14
N GLY A 295 4.10 0.09 0.71
CA GLY A 295 4.47 0.46 -0.66
C GLY A 295 5.99 0.59 -0.80
N PHE A 296 6.53 0.15 -1.94
CA PHE A 296 7.96 0.27 -2.22
C PHE A 296 8.22 0.81 -3.63
N VAL A 297 8.92 1.94 -3.69
CA VAL A 297 9.33 2.58 -4.94
C VAL A 297 10.84 2.40 -5.10
N PRO A 298 11.30 1.59 -6.07
CA PRO A 298 12.73 1.42 -6.32
C PRO A 298 13.39 2.69 -6.88
N GLN A 299 14.72 2.69 -6.91
CA GLN A 299 15.53 3.74 -7.52
C GLN A 299 15.17 3.94 -8.99
N ASP A 300 15.29 2.88 -9.79
CA ASP A 300 14.94 2.92 -11.20
C ASP A 300 13.42 3.03 -11.41
N ASP A 301 13.00 3.87 -12.36
CA ASP A 301 11.60 3.99 -12.77
C ASP A 301 11.22 2.82 -13.69
N ILE A 302 10.99 1.66 -13.08
CA ILE A 302 10.59 0.42 -13.75
C ILE A 302 9.15 0.53 -14.25
N LEU A 303 8.97 1.12 -15.43
CA LEU A 303 7.69 1.43 -16.07
C LEU A 303 7.66 0.94 -17.52
N HIS A 304 6.46 0.60 -18.02
CA HIS A 304 6.24 0.43 -19.46
C HIS A 304 6.14 1.81 -20.14
N THR A 305 7.28 2.38 -20.50
CA THR A 305 7.38 3.78 -20.95
C THR A 305 6.63 4.11 -22.25
N SER A 306 6.33 3.10 -23.08
CA SER A 306 5.55 3.28 -24.31
C SER A 306 4.05 3.50 -24.06
N LEU A 307 3.54 3.14 -22.88
CA LEU A 307 2.14 3.33 -22.51
C LEU A 307 1.89 4.75 -21.99
N THR A 308 0.61 5.16 -21.99
CA THR A 308 0.19 6.35 -21.26
C THR A 308 0.11 6.10 -19.76
N VAL A 309 0.22 7.15 -18.95
CA VAL A 309 0.14 7.07 -17.48
C VAL A 309 -1.12 6.31 -17.04
N ARG A 310 -2.29 6.70 -17.56
CA ARG A 310 -3.59 6.07 -17.25
C ARG A 310 -3.62 4.60 -17.63
N ARG A 311 -3.05 4.22 -18.79
CA ARG A 311 -3.01 2.81 -19.22
C ARG A 311 -2.09 1.98 -18.34
N ALA A 312 -0.92 2.50 -17.96
CA ALA A 312 0.00 1.83 -17.05
C ALA A 312 -0.65 1.60 -15.68
N LEU A 313 -1.27 2.64 -15.10
CA LEU A 313 -2.01 2.54 -13.84
C LEU A 313 -3.19 1.55 -13.95
N ASN A 314 -3.91 1.54 -15.08
CA ASN A 314 -5.02 0.61 -15.28
C ASN A 314 -4.56 -0.85 -15.33
N TYR A 315 -3.47 -1.17 -16.03
CA TYR A 315 -2.93 -2.52 -16.04
C TYR A 315 -2.40 -2.95 -14.67
N ALA A 316 -1.71 -2.07 -13.97
CA ALA A 316 -1.24 -2.35 -12.61
C ALA A 316 -2.43 -2.58 -11.65
N ALA A 317 -3.44 -1.72 -11.70
CA ALA A 317 -4.66 -1.88 -10.91
C ALA A 317 -5.41 -3.17 -11.24
N ARG A 318 -5.45 -3.57 -12.52
CA ARG A 318 -6.04 -4.87 -12.93
C ARG A 318 -5.26 -6.05 -12.40
N LEU A 319 -3.96 -5.95 -12.16
CA LEU A 319 -3.16 -7.04 -11.56
C LEU A 319 -3.23 -7.03 -10.03
N ARG A 320 -3.35 -5.84 -9.43
CA ARG A 320 -3.32 -5.65 -7.97
C ARG A 320 -4.66 -5.81 -7.27
N PHE A 321 -5.76 -5.53 -7.97
CA PHE A 321 -7.10 -5.62 -7.40
C PHE A 321 -7.79 -6.96 -7.72
N PRO A 322 -8.72 -7.41 -6.85
CA PRO A 322 -9.61 -8.53 -7.13
C PRO A 322 -10.31 -8.36 -8.49
N HIS A 323 -10.60 -9.50 -9.14
CA HIS A 323 -11.27 -9.51 -10.44
C HIS A 323 -12.71 -8.95 -10.41
N ASP A 324 -13.31 -8.87 -9.22
CA ASP A 324 -14.67 -8.34 -8.98
C ASP A 324 -14.72 -6.82 -8.79
N VAL A 325 -13.57 -6.13 -8.89
CA VAL A 325 -13.50 -4.67 -8.94
C VAL A 325 -13.90 -4.19 -10.33
N SER A 326 -14.99 -3.42 -10.38
CA SER A 326 -15.54 -2.91 -11.63
C SER A 326 -14.58 -1.94 -12.32
N ALA A 327 -14.79 -1.73 -13.62
CA ALA A 327 -14.01 -0.73 -14.36
C ALA A 327 -14.22 0.69 -13.81
N ALA A 328 -15.43 1.01 -13.34
CA ALA A 328 -15.76 2.30 -12.76
C ALA A 328 -15.00 2.55 -11.44
N GLU A 329 -15.06 1.61 -10.49
CA GLU A 329 -14.32 1.69 -9.21
C GLU A 329 -12.82 1.80 -9.43
N ARG A 330 -12.28 1.01 -10.37
CA ARG A 330 -10.86 1.07 -10.71
C ARG A 330 -10.49 2.42 -11.34
N ASN A 331 -11.29 2.94 -12.25
CA ASN A 331 -11.04 4.24 -12.88
C ASN A 331 -11.14 5.39 -11.88
N GLN A 332 -12.09 5.32 -10.94
CA GLN A 332 -12.20 6.27 -9.83
C GLN A 332 -10.92 6.24 -8.98
N ARG A 333 -10.45 5.07 -8.57
CA ARG A 333 -9.19 4.95 -7.80
C ARG A 333 -7.99 5.51 -8.56
N ILE A 334 -7.89 5.23 -9.86
CA ILE A 334 -6.82 5.78 -10.70
C ILE A 334 -6.92 7.31 -10.73
N GLN A 335 -8.12 7.87 -10.86
CA GLN A 335 -8.31 9.31 -10.87
C GLN A 335 -7.94 9.96 -9.53
N GLU A 336 -8.31 9.34 -8.40
CA GLU A 336 -7.88 9.79 -7.06
C GLU A 336 -6.35 9.89 -6.98
N VAL A 337 -5.63 8.84 -7.39
CA VAL A 337 -4.16 8.82 -7.37
C VAL A 337 -3.55 9.87 -8.31
N LEU A 338 -4.13 10.05 -9.50
CA LEU A 338 -3.67 11.06 -10.45
C LEU A 338 -3.87 12.48 -9.92
N THR A 339 -4.95 12.74 -9.19
CA THR A 339 -5.20 14.03 -8.55
C THR A 339 -4.23 14.24 -7.38
N GLU A 340 -4.10 13.25 -6.50
CA GLU A 340 -3.23 13.26 -5.32
C GLU A 340 -1.76 13.56 -5.67
N LEU A 341 -1.27 13.03 -6.80
CA LEU A 341 0.11 13.23 -7.25
C LEU A 341 0.27 14.37 -8.28
N GLY A 342 -0.80 15.12 -8.59
CA GLY A 342 -0.75 16.21 -9.56
C GLY A 342 -0.37 15.75 -10.98
N LEU A 343 -0.81 14.56 -11.39
CA LEU A 343 -0.56 13.94 -12.70
C LEU A 343 -1.79 13.95 -13.63
N SER A 344 -2.87 14.61 -13.22
CA SER A 344 -4.14 14.59 -13.97
C SER A 344 -4.01 15.12 -15.40
N THR A 345 -3.19 16.15 -15.64
CA THR A 345 -2.96 16.71 -16.99
C THR A 345 -2.06 15.83 -17.86
N GLN A 346 -1.26 14.95 -17.25
CA GLN A 346 -0.37 13.99 -17.92
C GLN A 346 -1.00 12.60 -18.07
N ALA A 347 -2.24 12.41 -17.59
CA ALA A 347 -2.86 11.09 -17.51
C ALA A 347 -2.85 10.33 -18.85
N ASP A 348 -3.06 11.05 -19.96
CA ASP A 348 -3.12 10.47 -21.30
C ASP A 348 -1.86 10.74 -22.14
N GLN A 349 -0.82 11.33 -21.52
CA GLN A 349 0.51 11.44 -22.11
C GLN A 349 1.26 10.12 -21.98
N ARG A 350 2.14 9.84 -22.94
CA ARG A 350 3.05 8.70 -22.87
C ARG A 350 4.07 8.91 -21.77
N ILE A 351 4.45 7.83 -21.10
CA ILE A 351 5.41 7.90 -20.00
C ILE A 351 6.80 8.30 -20.51
N ASP A 352 7.22 7.85 -21.70
CA ASP A 352 8.49 8.23 -22.32
C ASP A 352 8.64 9.77 -22.49
N SER A 353 7.56 10.49 -22.80
CA SER A 353 7.57 11.96 -22.98
C SER A 353 7.53 12.78 -21.68
N LEU A 354 7.41 12.16 -20.50
CA LEU A 354 7.33 12.88 -19.23
C LEU A 354 8.68 13.43 -18.76
N SER A 355 8.66 14.51 -17.98
CA SER A 355 9.85 14.94 -17.23
C SER A 355 10.26 13.87 -16.20
N GLY A 356 11.53 13.90 -15.75
CA GLY A 356 12.03 12.95 -14.75
C GLY A 356 11.18 12.95 -13.46
N GLY A 357 10.82 14.14 -12.95
CA GLY A 357 9.96 14.24 -11.76
C GLY A 357 8.54 13.69 -11.97
N GLN A 358 7.94 13.90 -13.15
CA GLN A 358 6.62 13.34 -13.49
C GLN A 358 6.67 11.81 -13.63
N ARG A 359 7.75 11.28 -14.20
CA ARG A 359 8.01 9.85 -14.31
C ARG A 359 8.17 9.21 -12.93
N LYS A 360 8.92 9.84 -12.02
CA LYS A 360 9.03 9.39 -10.62
C LYS A 360 7.69 9.38 -9.91
N ARG A 361 6.90 10.45 -10.03
CA ARG A 361 5.53 10.50 -9.49
C ARG A 361 4.66 9.39 -10.07
N THR A 362 4.82 9.06 -11.35
CA THR A 362 4.10 7.91 -11.95
C THR A 362 4.53 6.57 -11.33
N SER A 363 5.81 6.42 -10.96
CA SER A 363 6.30 5.26 -10.21
C SER A 363 5.67 5.17 -8.82
N VAL A 364 5.57 6.30 -8.11
CA VAL A 364 4.86 6.41 -6.81
C VAL A 364 3.36 6.09 -6.97
N ALA A 365 2.73 6.59 -8.04
CA ALA A 365 1.31 6.38 -8.34
C ALA A 365 0.94 4.90 -8.41
N LEU A 366 1.81 4.06 -8.98
CA LEU A 366 1.59 2.61 -9.06
C LEU A 366 1.51 1.96 -7.68
N GLU A 367 2.31 2.42 -6.72
CA GLU A 367 2.29 1.90 -5.35
C GLU A 367 1.10 2.47 -4.56
N LEU A 368 0.71 3.72 -4.82
CA LEU A 368 -0.45 4.32 -4.16
C LEU A 368 -1.78 3.69 -4.57
N LEU A 369 -1.87 2.95 -5.67
CA LEU A 369 -3.12 2.27 -6.07
C LEU A 369 -3.74 1.49 -4.91
N THR A 370 -2.93 0.78 -4.12
CA THR A 370 -3.40 -0.04 -3.00
C THR A 370 -3.54 0.72 -1.68
N LYS A 371 -3.39 2.05 -1.64
CA LYS A 371 -3.47 2.87 -0.42
C LYS A 371 -2.57 2.37 0.74
N PRO A 372 -1.27 2.10 0.49
CA PRO A 372 -0.37 1.70 1.58
C PRO A 372 -0.29 2.82 2.61
N SER A 373 -0.19 2.43 3.87
CA SER A 373 -0.03 3.34 4.99
C SER A 373 1.43 3.73 5.23
N LEU A 374 2.35 2.85 4.81
CA LEU A 374 3.79 3.04 4.88
C LEU A 374 4.39 2.99 3.47
N LEU A 375 5.15 4.02 3.09
CA LEU A 375 5.76 4.12 1.77
C LEU A 375 7.28 4.23 1.89
N PHE A 376 8.00 3.29 1.29
CA PHE A 376 9.46 3.32 1.17
C PHE A 376 9.88 3.72 -0.23
N LEU A 377 10.84 4.63 -0.34
CA LEU A 377 11.41 5.06 -1.61
C LEU A 377 12.92 4.95 -1.58
N ASP A 378 13.49 4.26 -2.57
CA ASP A 378 14.94 4.19 -2.78
C ASP A 378 15.34 5.27 -3.78
N GLU A 379 16.20 6.19 -3.36
CA GLU A 379 16.75 7.31 -4.14
C GLU A 379 15.74 8.03 -5.07
N PRO A 380 14.60 8.55 -4.56
CA PRO A 380 13.53 9.06 -5.41
C PRO A 380 13.87 10.35 -6.16
N THR A 381 14.94 11.04 -5.79
CA THR A 381 15.38 12.28 -6.44
C THR A 381 16.61 12.10 -7.32
N SER A 382 17.18 10.90 -7.39
CA SER A 382 18.43 10.65 -8.12
C SER A 382 18.27 10.89 -9.61
N GLY A 383 19.22 11.64 -10.20
CA GLY A 383 19.24 11.96 -11.63
C GLY A 383 18.21 13.01 -12.08
N LEU A 384 17.60 13.76 -11.15
CA LEU A 384 16.68 14.85 -11.46
C LEU A 384 17.37 16.22 -11.33
N ASP A 385 16.91 17.20 -12.11
CA ASP A 385 17.34 18.58 -11.92
C ASP A 385 16.82 19.12 -10.57
N PRO A 386 17.51 20.08 -9.91
CA PRO A 386 17.15 20.57 -8.58
C PRO A 386 15.69 21.03 -8.42
N GLY A 387 15.12 21.64 -9.46
CA GLY A 387 13.72 22.05 -9.45
C GLY A 387 12.74 20.88 -9.36
N TYR A 388 13.03 19.78 -10.07
CA TYR A 388 12.22 18.56 -10.03
C TYR A 388 12.44 17.77 -8.74
N GLU A 389 13.67 17.74 -8.21
CA GLU A 389 13.98 17.12 -6.90
C GLU A 389 13.10 17.71 -5.80
N LYS A 390 13.07 19.05 -5.70
CA LYS A 390 12.20 19.76 -4.75
C LYS A 390 10.73 19.39 -4.94
N SER A 391 10.27 19.34 -6.18
CA SER A 391 8.88 19.02 -6.51
C SER A 391 8.49 17.60 -6.10
N VAL A 392 9.39 16.62 -6.25
CA VAL A 392 9.19 15.24 -5.76
C VAL A 392 9.14 15.21 -4.24
N MET A 393 10.09 15.86 -3.55
CA MET A 393 10.12 15.91 -2.09
C MET A 393 8.88 16.60 -1.50
N GLN A 394 8.35 17.64 -2.16
CA GLN A 394 7.09 18.28 -1.76
C GLN A 394 5.89 17.34 -1.87
N THR A 395 5.84 16.52 -2.93
CA THR A 395 4.80 15.48 -3.05
C THR A 395 4.91 14.46 -1.92
N LEU A 396 6.12 13.99 -1.59
CA LEU A 396 6.33 13.03 -0.50
C LEU A 396 5.96 13.62 0.87
N ARG A 397 6.26 14.89 1.10
CA ARG A 397 5.83 15.64 2.29
C ARG A 397 4.30 15.69 2.38
N SER A 398 3.62 16.06 1.30
CA SER A 398 2.15 16.09 1.26
C SER A 398 1.54 14.72 1.59
N LEU A 399 2.12 13.63 1.06
CA LEU A 399 1.64 12.28 1.39
C LEU A 399 1.79 11.95 2.88
N ALA A 400 2.84 12.47 3.53
CA ALA A 400 3.04 12.31 4.96
C ALA A 400 2.04 13.15 5.77
N ASP A 401 1.81 14.39 5.35
CA ASP A 401 0.82 15.30 5.94
C ASP A 401 -0.62 14.74 5.83
N ASP A 402 -0.92 14.05 4.73
CA ASP A 402 -2.19 13.33 4.52
C ASP A 402 -2.33 12.06 5.38
N GLY A 403 -1.33 11.77 6.22
CA GLY A 403 -1.38 10.75 7.24
C GLY A 403 -0.54 9.50 6.96
N ARG A 404 0.25 9.43 5.88
CA ARG A 404 1.12 8.27 5.64
C ARG A 404 2.46 8.42 6.35
N SER A 405 3.11 7.31 6.67
CA SER A 405 4.53 7.35 7.00
C SER A 405 5.35 7.12 5.74
N VAL A 406 6.31 7.99 5.47
CA VAL A 406 7.12 7.97 4.25
C VAL A 406 8.59 7.89 4.62
N VAL A 407 9.29 6.90 4.09
CA VAL A 407 10.72 6.69 4.30
C VAL A 407 11.45 6.86 2.98
N VAL A 408 12.34 7.84 2.92
CA VAL A 408 13.15 8.15 1.75
C VAL A 408 14.59 7.77 2.02
N VAL A 409 15.11 6.82 1.27
CA VAL A 409 16.55 6.56 1.22
C VAL A 409 17.16 7.49 0.18
N THR A 410 18.13 8.31 0.57
CA THR A 410 18.77 9.24 -0.37
C THR A 410 20.23 9.48 -0.02
N HIS A 411 21.03 9.82 -1.04
CA HIS A 411 22.36 10.40 -0.87
C HIS A 411 22.36 11.91 -1.18
N ASN A 412 21.22 12.48 -1.60
CA ASN A 412 21.08 13.91 -1.85
C ASN A 412 20.73 14.66 -0.56
N ILE A 413 21.51 15.71 -0.27
CA ILE A 413 21.43 16.52 0.95
C ILE A 413 20.53 17.76 0.83
N ALA A 414 20.13 18.18 -0.37
CA ALA A 414 19.54 19.49 -0.64
C ALA A 414 18.19 19.75 0.04
N HIS A 415 17.42 18.69 0.33
CA HIS A 415 16.05 18.78 0.83
C HIS A 415 15.81 18.02 2.13
N LEU A 416 16.87 17.68 2.86
CA LEU A 416 16.78 16.96 4.14
C LEU A 416 16.01 17.73 5.22
N ASN A 417 16.03 19.06 5.16
CA ASN A 417 15.27 19.92 6.08
C ASN A 417 13.75 19.82 5.91
N MET A 418 13.23 19.20 4.83
CA MET A 418 11.80 18.95 4.66
C MET A 418 11.33 17.71 5.44
N CYS A 419 12.26 16.87 5.90
CA CYS A 419 11.98 15.64 6.63
C CYS A 419 11.77 15.95 8.11
N ASP A 420 10.87 15.22 8.76
CA ASP A 420 10.67 15.32 10.21
C ASP A 420 11.85 14.73 10.98
N ARG A 421 12.46 13.67 10.41
CA ARG A 421 13.59 12.95 11.00
C ARG A 421 14.60 12.53 9.96
N LEU A 422 15.85 12.40 10.41
CA LEU A 422 16.95 11.78 9.72
C LEU A 422 17.38 10.54 10.48
N LEU A 423 17.66 9.46 9.75
CA LEU A 423 18.42 8.30 10.19
C LEU A 423 19.73 8.30 9.41
N ILE A 424 20.84 8.54 10.10
CA ILE A 424 22.16 8.63 9.49
C ILE A 424 22.92 7.34 9.76
N LEU A 425 23.30 6.64 8.70
CA LEU A 425 24.14 5.45 8.76
C LEU A 425 25.61 5.82 8.52
N ALA A 426 26.48 5.32 9.38
CA ALA A 426 27.93 5.33 9.18
C ALA A 426 28.39 4.06 8.43
N PRO A 427 29.61 4.05 7.85
CA PRO A 427 30.21 2.87 7.26
C PRO A 427 30.12 1.62 8.16
N GLY A 428 29.87 0.46 7.55
CA GLY A 428 29.65 -0.79 8.27
C GLY A 428 28.21 -1.02 8.74
N GLY A 429 27.26 -0.18 8.32
CA GLY A 429 25.83 -0.39 8.61
C GLY A 429 25.45 -0.05 10.04
N ARG A 430 26.11 0.98 10.59
CA ARG A 430 25.98 1.40 11.98
C ARG A 430 25.12 2.66 12.07
N LEU A 431 24.23 2.73 13.06
CA LEU A 431 23.43 3.93 13.31
C LEU A 431 24.32 5.00 13.96
N ALA A 432 24.48 6.14 13.30
CA ALA A 432 25.28 7.27 13.80
C ALA A 432 24.42 8.37 14.42
N TYR A 433 23.16 8.50 13.97
CA TYR A 433 22.22 9.48 14.48
C TYR A 433 20.78 9.13 14.07
N PHE A 434 19.82 9.42 14.94
CA PHE A 434 18.39 9.39 14.63
C PHE A 434 17.66 10.54 15.33
N GLY A 435 16.99 11.41 14.58
CA GLY A 435 16.33 12.59 15.15
C GLY A 435 16.06 13.68 14.11
N PRO A 436 15.59 14.88 14.52
CA PRO A 436 15.33 15.99 13.60
C PRO A 436 16.57 16.44 12.80
N PRO A 437 16.44 16.90 11.54
CA PRO A 437 17.57 17.34 10.73
C PRO A 437 18.44 18.43 11.38
N GLN A 438 17.81 19.41 12.05
CA GLN A 438 18.51 20.58 12.60
C GLN A 438 19.44 20.20 13.76
N GLN A 439 19.06 19.18 14.55
CA GLN A 439 19.87 18.69 15.66
C GLN A 439 21.07 17.86 15.18
N ALA A 440 21.01 17.29 13.97
CA ALA A 440 22.10 16.48 13.42
C ALA A 440 23.38 17.32 13.22
N LEU A 441 23.25 18.48 12.56
CA LEU A 441 24.40 19.36 12.28
C LEU A 441 25.10 19.81 13.57
N SER A 442 24.32 20.17 14.59
CA SER A 442 24.85 20.53 15.91
C SER A 442 25.54 19.35 16.61
N TYR A 443 24.98 18.14 16.50
CA TYR A 443 25.55 16.92 17.11
C TYR A 443 26.90 16.51 16.49
N PHE A 444 27.03 16.63 15.16
CA PHE A 444 28.27 16.33 14.45
C PHE A 444 29.26 17.50 14.42
N HIS A 445 28.87 18.68 14.91
CA HIS A 445 29.64 19.93 14.83
C HIS A 445 29.99 20.33 13.39
N CYS A 446 29.02 20.23 12.49
CA CYS A 446 29.17 20.59 11.07
C CYS A 446 28.30 21.81 10.71
N SER A 447 28.78 22.62 9.76
CA SER A 447 28.03 23.75 9.19
C SER A 447 26.93 23.29 8.24
N ASP A 448 27.18 22.23 7.49
CA ASP A 448 26.25 21.69 6.52
C ASP A 448 26.32 20.15 6.42
N PHE A 449 25.43 19.57 5.64
CA PHE A 449 25.36 18.13 5.44
C PHE A 449 26.50 17.60 4.55
N ALA A 450 27.13 18.41 3.70
CA ALA A 450 28.26 17.95 2.88
C ALA A 450 29.48 17.67 3.77
N ASP A 451 29.76 18.57 4.72
CA ASP A 451 30.79 18.41 5.75
C ASP A 451 30.52 17.17 6.61
N LEU A 452 29.27 16.97 7.04
CA LEU A 452 28.87 15.82 7.83
C LEU A 452 29.16 14.49 7.11
N PHE A 453 28.82 14.38 5.83
CA PHE A 453 29.06 13.14 5.09
C PHE A 453 30.55 12.92 4.85
N THR A 454 31.30 13.99 4.56
CA THR A 454 32.77 13.93 4.44
C THR A 454 33.41 13.46 5.74
N LEU A 455 32.91 13.93 6.89
CA LEU A 455 33.33 13.46 8.21
C LEU A 455 33.08 11.96 8.38
N LEU A 456 31.87 11.47 8.07
CA LEU A 456 31.52 10.05 8.19
C LEU A 456 32.29 9.14 7.22
N GLU A 457 32.73 9.65 6.07
CA GLU A 457 33.56 8.89 5.12
C GLU A 457 35.02 8.78 5.57
N ARG A 458 35.57 9.85 6.16
CA ARG A 458 36.97 9.93 6.56
C ARG A 458 37.23 9.37 7.95
N ASP A 459 36.29 9.55 8.87
CA ASP A 459 36.42 9.09 10.25
C ASP A 459 36.03 7.62 10.38
N THR A 460 37.04 6.75 10.30
CA THR A 460 36.90 5.30 10.50
C THR A 460 37.21 4.84 11.92
N THR A 461 37.61 5.73 12.82
CA THR A 461 38.08 5.37 14.17
C THR A 461 37.00 5.59 15.22
N THR A 462 36.12 6.57 15.02
CA THR A 462 35.03 6.86 15.95
C THR A 462 33.94 5.79 15.90
N ASP A 463 33.56 5.26 17.07
CA ASP A 463 32.34 4.47 17.20
C ASP A 463 31.13 5.40 17.30
N TRP A 464 30.61 5.80 16.13
CA TRP A 464 29.47 6.70 16.02
C TRP A 464 28.21 6.17 16.72
N THR A 465 28.04 4.85 16.80
CA THR A 465 26.90 4.23 17.48
C THR A 465 27.02 4.41 18.99
N ALA A 466 28.18 4.10 19.57
CA ALA A 466 28.41 4.30 20.99
C ALA A 466 28.29 5.78 21.40
N ARG A 467 28.83 6.69 20.56
CA ARG A 467 28.71 8.14 20.77
C ARG A 467 27.25 8.60 20.77
N PHE A 468 26.44 8.11 19.82
CA PHE A 468 25.03 8.47 19.76
C PHE A 468 24.26 7.93 20.96
N GLN A 469 24.46 6.67 21.33
CA GLN A 469 23.82 6.03 22.49
C GLN A 469 24.12 6.76 23.81
N ALA A 470 25.32 7.31 23.96
CA ALA A 470 25.70 8.12 25.12
C ALA A 470 25.14 9.56 25.08
N SER A 471 24.56 9.99 23.96
CA SER A 471 24.07 11.37 23.79
C SER A 471 22.66 11.56 24.39
N PRO A 472 22.32 12.77 24.87
CA PRO A 472 20.95 13.11 25.28
C PRO A 472 19.92 12.95 24.16
N LEU A 473 20.37 13.08 22.91
CA LEU A 473 19.52 12.95 21.71
C LEU A 473 19.01 11.53 21.53
N HIS A 474 19.77 10.50 21.93
CA HIS A 474 19.31 9.12 21.88
C HIS A 474 18.18 8.87 22.88
N ALA A 475 18.32 9.33 24.13
CA ALA A 475 17.31 9.16 25.18
C ALA A 475 15.96 9.82 24.82
N ALA A 476 15.99 10.97 24.13
CA ALA A 476 14.79 11.65 23.63
C ALA A 476 14.03 10.83 22.56
N VAL A 477 14.67 9.81 21.99
CA VAL A 477 14.11 9.00 20.89
C VAL A 477 13.86 7.54 21.30
N THR A 478 14.45 7.07 22.41
CA THR A 478 14.20 5.73 22.98
C THR A 478 13.02 5.67 23.96
N ALA A 479 12.25 6.76 24.13
CA ALA A 479 11.12 6.82 25.06
C ALA A 479 9.86 6.01 24.64
N GLY A 480 10.04 4.95 23.84
CA GLY A 480 9.06 3.89 23.59
C GLY A 480 9.45 2.60 24.32
N PRO A 481 8.51 1.70 24.65
CA PRO A 481 8.79 0.51 25.45
C PRO A 481 9.87 -0.37 24.78
N ALA A 482 10.94 -0.65 25.51
CA ALA A 482 12.04 -1.50 25.04
C ALA A 482 11.53 -2.91 24.69
N ALA A 483 11.69 -3.31 23.43
CA ALA A 483 11.30 -4.62 22.93
C ALA A 483 12.19 -5.73 23.52
N LYS A 484 11.56 -6.85 23.93
CA LYS A 484 12.27 -8.10 24.27
C LYS A 484 12.82 -8.74 22.99
N PRO A 485 14.04 -9.30 22.99
CA PRO A 485 14.56 -10.02 21.83
C PRO A 485 13.72 -11.26 21.53
N GLY A 486 13.12 -11.32 20.33
CA GLY A 486 12.50 -12.53 19.80
C GLY A 486 13.55 -13.53 19.29
N PRO A 487 13.22 -14.84 19.25
CA PRO A 487 14.12 -15.86 18.71
C PRO A 487 14.47 -15.60 17.23
N PRO A 488 15.62 -16.08 16.74
CA PRO A 488 16.04 -15.89 15.36
C PRO A 488 15.02 -16.49 14.39
N ALA A 489 14.46 -15.63 13.52
CA ALA A 489 13.43 -16.01 12.57
C ALA A 489 13.99 -17.01 11.54
N PRO A 490 13.30 -18.14 11.27
CA PRO A 490 13.55 -18.91 10.07
C PRO A 490 13.25 -18.07 8.83
N ALA A 491 13.93 -18.33 7.71
CA ALA A 491 13.67 -17.64 6.46
C ALA A 491 12.18 -17.75 6.10
N PRO A 492 11.46 -16.63 5.83
CA PRO A 492 10.05 -16.70 5.47
C PRO A 492 9.92 -17.48 4.16
N THR A 493 9.23 -18.62 4.22
CA THR A 493 8.95 -19.51 3.07
C THR A 493 7.52 -19.36 2.57
N THR A 494 6.77 -18.37 3.04
CA THR A 494 5.43 -18.09 2.52
C THR A 494 5.54 -17.42 1.16
N LYS A 495 5.41 -18.21 0.09
CA LYS A 495 5.26 -17.72 -1.27
C LYS A 495 4.07 -16.75 -1.32
N ALA A 496 4.34 -15.56 -1.84
CA ALA A 496 3.34 -14.60 -2.29
C ALA A 496 2.28 -15.29 -3.18
N LEU A 497 1.08 -15.54 -2.65
CA LEU A 497 -0.02 -16.05 -3.49
C LEU A 497 -0.58 -14.91 -4.35
N ALA A 498 -1.00 -15.29 -5.55
CA ALA A 498 -1.44 -14.40 -6.59
C ALA A 498 -2.83 -13.83 -6.31
N GLN A 499 -2.96 -12.50 -6.41
CA GLN A 499 -4.20 -11.73 -6.17
C GLN A 499 -5.30 -12.02 -7.22
N GLN A 500 -4.90 -12.66 -8.32
CA GLN A 500 -5.78 -13.12 -9.39
C GLN A 500 -5.38 -14.52 -9.81
N SER A 501 -6.34 -15.26 -10.39
CA SER A 501 -6.03 -16.56 -10.97
C SER A 501 -4.97 -16.42 -12.06
N ALA A 502 -4.12 -17.44 -12.20
CA ALA A 502 -3.05 -17.44 -13.20
C ALA A 502 -3.57 -17.18 -14.62
N LEU A 503 -4.78 -17.67 -14.94
CA LEU A 503 -5.43 -17.44 -16.24
C LEU A 503 -5.88 -15.98 -16.43
N ALA A 504 -6.44 -15.35 -15.40
CA ALA A 504 -6.81 -13.94 -15.47
C ALA A 504 -5.57 -13.05 -15.63
N GLN A 505 -4.51 -13.32 -14.85
CA GLN A 505 -3.22 -12.64 -15.00
C GLN A 505 -2.66 -12.83 -16.41
N PHE A 506 -2.64 -14.06 -16.92
CA PHE A 506 -2.19 -14.37 -18.28
C PHE A 506 -2.92 -13.52 -19.34
N ALA A 507 -4.25 -13.44 -19.28
CA ALA A 507 -5.04 -12.65 -20.22
C ALA A 507 -4.75 -11.14 -20.13
N ILE A 508 -4.59 -10.61 -18.90
CA ILE A 508 -4.22 -9.22 -18.68
C ILE A 508 -2.83 -8.92 -19.23
N LEU A 509 -1.87 -9.80 -18.97
CA LEU A 509 -0.48 -9.67 -19.41
C LEU A 509 -0.35 -9.77 -20.93
N CYS A 510 -1.10 -10.68 -21.58
CA CYS A 510 -1.16 -10.74 -23.05
C CYS A 510 -1.68 -9.41 -23.63
N ARG A 511 -2.78 -8.88 -23.10
CA ARG A 511 -3.34 -7.59 -23.56
C ARG A 511 -2.39 -6.43 -23.29
N ARG A 512 -1.75 -6.39 -22.12
CA ARG A 512 -0.73 -5.40 -21.79
C ARG A 512 0.42 -5.47 -22.77
N TYR A 513 0.90 -6.68 -23.05
CA TYR A 513 2.05 -6.87 -23.91
C TYR A 513 1.75 -6.44 -25.36
N LEU A 514 0.61 -6.86 -25.92
CA LEU A 514 0.16 -6.37 -27.23
C LEU A 514 -0.01 -4.85 -27.27
N ALA A 515 -0.55 -4.26 -26.19
CA ALA A 515 -0.67 -2.81 -26.08
C ALA A 515 0.68 -2.08 -26.05
N VAL A 516 1.68 -2.65 -25.37
CA VAL A 516 3.06 -2.13 -25.34
C VAL A 516 3.69 -2.18 -26.72
N ILE A 517 3.55 -3.31 -27.42
CA ILE A 517 4.04 -3.48 -28.81
C ILE A 517 3.39 -2.46 -29.72
N ALA A 518 2.05 -2.39 -29.73
CA ALA A 518 1.30 -1.47 -30.58
C ALA A 518 1.61 0.01 -30.28
N ALA A 519 1.93 0.35 -29.03
CA ALA A 519 2.35 1.70 -28.66
C ALA A 519 3.80 2.01 -29.09
N ASP A 520 4.66 1.01 -29.25
CA ASP A 520 6.03 1.16 -29.73
C ASP A 520 6.06 1.14 -31.26
N ARG A 521 5.84 2.31 -31.89
CA ARG A 521 5.76 2.45 -33.35
C ARG A 521 7.01 1.93 -34.06
N GLN A 522 8.20 2.26 -33.54
CA GLN A 522 9.47 1.84 -34.14
C GLN A 522 9.59 0.32 -34.13
N TYR A 523 9.24 -0.32 -33.02
CA TYR A 523 9.26 -1.77 -32.94
C TYR A 523 8.20 -2.44 -33.82
N SER A 524 6.98 -1.90 -33.85
CA SER A 524 5.90 -2.41 -34.69
C SER A 524 6.26 -2.35 -36.19
N VAL A 525 6.85 -1.24 -36.64
CA VAL A 525 7.35 -1.11 -38.02
C VAL A 525 8.44 -2.13 -38.30
N PHE A 526 9.41 -2.30 -37.39
CA PHE A 526 10.46 -3.30 -37.55
C PHE A 526 9.92 -4.73 -37.66
N LEU A 527 8.96 -5.10 -36.80
CA LEU A 527 8.32 -6.43 -36.84
C LEU A 527 7.60 -6.71 -38.17
N LEU A 528 7.05 -5.67 -38.82
CA LEU A 528 6.39 -5.81 -40.12
C LEU A 528 7.38 -5.76 -41.29
N ALA A 529 8.42 -4.91 -41.22
CA ALA A 529 9.38 -4.74 -42.29
C ALA A 529 10.31 -5.95 -42.46
N LEU A 530 10.71 -6.59 -41.36
CA LEU A 530 11.63 -7.72 -41.38
C LEU A 530 11.15 -8.91 -42.25
N PRO A 531 9.94 -9.48 -42.08
CA PRO A 531 9.47 -10.57 -42.94
C PRO A 531 9.31 -10.14 -44.40
N LEU A 532 8.91 -8.88 -44.66
CA LEU A 532 8.78 -8.36 -46.03
C LEU A 532 10.13 -8.25 -46.74
N LEU A 533 11.17 -7.79 -46.04
CA LEU A 533 12.53 -7.75 -46.57
C LEU A 533 13.05 -9.16 -46.85
N LEU A 534 12.84 -10.11 -45.94
CA LEU A 534 13.23 -11.51 -46.17
C LEU A 534 12.46 -12.13 -47.34
N SER A 535 11.19 -11.79 -47.52
CA SER A 535 10.38 -12.21 -48.67
C SER A 535 10.94 -11.65 -49.98
N LEU A 536 11.35 -10.38 -49.99
CA LEU A 536 11.98 -9.76 -51.15
C LEU A 536 13.33 -10.42 -51.49
N PHE A 537 14.12 -10.80 -50.50
CA PHE A 537 15.35 -11.56 -50.72
C PHE A 537 15.09 -12.95 -51.31
N ALA A 538 13.98 -13.60 -50.96
CA ALA A 538 13.60 -14.89 -51.55
C ALA A 538 13.40 -14.78 -53.08
N HIS A 539 12.78 -13.70 -53.56
CA HIS A 539 12.62 -13.42 -55.00
C HIS A 539 13.94 -13.13 -55.73
N ALA A 540 14.98 -12.70 -55.02
CA ALA A 540 16.29 -12.48 -55.61
C ALA A 540 17.09 -13.78 -55.82
N VAL A 541 16.61 -14.92 -55.30
CA VAL A 541 17.25 -16.22 -55.47
C VAL A 541 16.98 -16.75 -56.89
N PRO A 542 18.01 -16.97 -57.72
CA PRO A 542 17.81 -17.33 -59.13
C PRO A 542 17.21 -18.73 -59.32
N GLY A 543 16.24 -18.85 -60.22
CA GLY A 543 15.63 -20.11 -60.66
C GLY A 543 14.10 -20.04 -60.79
N ASN A 544 13.48 -21.09 -61.35
CA ASN A 544 12.01 -21.21 -61.48
C ASN A 544 11.43 -22.45 -60.78
N ALA A 545 12.29 -23.26 -60.15
CA ALA A 545 11.93 -24.49 -59.45
C ALA A 545 11.20 -24.21 -58.13
N GLY A 546 11.44 -23.05 -57.51
CA GLY A 546 10.90 -22.70 -56.19
C GLY A 546 11.31 -23.74 -55.13
N LEU A 547 10.35 -24.21 -54.32
CA LEU A 547 10.56 -25.30 -53.34
C LEU A 547 10.28 -26.70 -53.91
N SER A 548 10.00 -26.84 -55.21
CA SER A 548 9.66 -28.15 -55.80
C SER A 548 10.90 -28.99 -56.08
N LEU A 549 11.01 -30.14 -55.40
CA LEU A 549 12.07 -31.11 -55.62
C LEU A 549 12.04 -31.69 -57.06
N ALA A 550 10.84 -31.90 -57.60
CA ALA A 550 10.66 -32.45 -58.95
C ALA A 550 11.21 -31.49 -60.02
N LYS A 551 10.81 -30.20 -59.96
CA LYS A 551 11.32 -29.17 -60.89
C LYS A 551 12.81 -28.93 -60.72
N ALA A 552 13.32 -29.03 -59.51
CA ALA A 552 14.75 -28.83 -59.26
C ALA A 552 15.63 -29.90 -59.90
N ILE A 553 15.17 -31.16 -59.90
CA ILE A 553 15.85 -32.27 -60.59
C ILE A 553 15.79 -32.06 -62.11
N GLU A 554 14.63 -31.65 -62.63
CA GLU A 554 14.41 -31.38 -64.06
C GLU A 554 15.28 -30.21 -64.58
N GLU A 555 15.29 -29.10 -63.85
CA GLU A 555 16.00 -27.86 -64.21
C GLU A 555 17.48 -27.85 -63.74
N ARG A 556 17.96 -28.90 -63.06
CA ARG A 556 19.26 -28.94 -62.36
C ARG A 556 19.50 -27.70 -61.47
N SER A 557 18.44 -27.24 -60.81
CA SER A 557 18.43 -25.98 -60.04
C SER A 557 18.81 -26.22 -58.57
N THR A 558 19.66 -25.36 -58.01
CA THR A 558 19.98 -25.31 -56.57
C THR A 558 19.05 -24.39 -55.79
N GLN A 559 18.04 -23.81 -56.44
CA GLN A 559 17.13 -22.84 -55.84
C GLN A 559 16.39 -23.36 -54.60
N PRO A 560 15.84 -24.60 -54.55
CA PRO A 560 15.11 -25.05 -53.37
C PRO A 560 15.97 -25.13 -52.10
N SER A 561 17.23 -25.54 -52.22
CA SER A 561 18.14 -25.61 -51.07
C SER A 561 18.52 -24.22 -50.57
N GLN A 562 18.74 -23.27 -51.48
CA GLN A 562 18.99 -21.87 -51.14
C GLN A 562 17.78 -21.22 -50.46
N LEU A 563 16.57 -21.43 -51.00
CA LEU A 563 15.32 -20.94 -50.39
C LEU A 563 15.07 -21.58 -49.02
N LEU A 564 15.29 -22.88 -48.86
CA LEU A 564 15.11 -23.57 -47.59
C LEU A 564 16.10 -23.07 -46.52
N VAL A 565 17.36 -22.81 -46.89
CA VAL A 565 18.34 -22.15 -46.01
C VAL A 565 17.87 -20.74 -45.63
N LEU A 566 17.37 -19.95 -46.59
CA LEU A 566 16.86 -18.61 -46.34
C LEU A 566 15.65 -18.63 -45.40
N LEU A 567 14.71 -19.57 -45.56
CA LEU A 567 13.54 -19.72 -44.69
C LEU A 567 13.95 -20.13 -43.27
N ILE A 568 14.88 -21.06 -43.12
CA ILE A 568 15.36 -21.51 -41.80
C ILE A 568 16.09 -20.36 -41.08
N ILE A 569 17.05 -19.73 -41.75
CA ILE A 569 17.84 -18.63 -41.16
C ILE A 569 16.93 -17.42 -40.90
N GLY A 570 16.03 -17.09 -41.84
CA GLY A 570 15.07 -16.01 -41.71
C GLY A 570 14.12 -16.22 -40.54
N GLY A 571 13.56 -17.44 -40.41
CA GLY A 571 12.73 -17.82 -39.26
C GLY A 571 13.47 -17.70 -37.93
N ALA A 572 14.69 -18.22 -37.86
CA ALA A 572 15.54 -18.12 -36.67
C ALA A 572 15.86 -16.66 -36.32
N LEU A 573 16.21 -15.83 -37.31
CA LEU A 573 16.50 -14.41 -37.14
C LEU A 573 15.28 -13.64 -36.62
N MET A 574 14.10 -13.85 -37.20
CA MET A 574 12.85 -13.22 -36.75
C MET A 574 12.53 -13.58 -35.29
N GLY A 575 12.64 -14.87 -34.93
CA GLY A 575 12.43 -15.34 -33.56
C GLY A 575 13.43 -14.76 -32.56
N CYS A 576 14.72 -14.76 -32.89
CA CYS A 576 15.78 -14.20 -32.05
C CYS A 576 15.62 -12.68 -31.87
N ALA A 577 15.37 -11.95 -32.96
CA ALA A 577 15.21 -10.50 -32.92
C ALA A 577 14.02 -10.07 -32.04
N ALA A 578 12.91 -10.81 -32.08
CA ALA A 578 11.77 -10.56 -31.22
C ALA A 578 12.07 -10.87 -29.73
N SER A 579 12.79 -11.96 -29.46
CA SER A 579 13.02 -12.46 -28.10
C SER A 579 14.10 -11.69 -27.32
N ILE A 580 15.23 -11.34 -27.94
CA ILE A 580 16.38 -10.71 -27.25
C ILE A 580 15.99 -9.36 -26.63
N ARG A 581 15.27 -8.53 -27.39
CA ARG A 581 14.80 -7.22 -26.93
C ARG A 581 13.93 -7.35 -25.67
N GLU A 582 13.09 -8.38 -25.63
CA GLU A 582 12.20 -8.63 -24.50
C GLU A 582 12.96 -9.08 -23.25
N ILE A 583 13.89 -10.04 -23.38
CA ILE A 583 14.63 -10.58 -22.22
C ILE A 583 15.34 -9.46 -21.46
N VAL A 584 15.96 -8.51 -22.18
CA VAL A 584 16.71 -7.41 -21.56
C VAL A 584 15.78 -6.38 -20.92
N LYS A 585 14.72 -5.95 -21.62
CA LYS A 585 13.81 -4.90 -21.13
C LYS A 585 12.95 -5.35 -19.96
N GLU A 586 12.54 -6.61 -19.97
CA GLU A 586 11.44 -7.09 -19.15
C GLU A 586 11.90 -7.63 -17.78
N GLN A 587 13.19 -7.97 -17.64
CA GLN A 587 13.75 -8.57 -16.40
C GLN A 587 13.49 -7.72 -15.15
N ALA A 588 13.66 -6.40 -15.24
CA ALA A 588 13.43 -5.49 -14.11
C ALA A 588 11.95 -5.41 -13.73
N ILE A 589 11.06 -5.34 -14.74
CA ILE A 589 9.61 -5.29 -14.57
C ILE A 589 9.11 -6.57 -13.90
N TYR A 590 9.55 -7.72 -14.39
CA TYR A 590 9.21 -9.02 -13.81
C TYR A 590 9.61 -9.11 -12.34
N ARG A 591 10.85 -8.75 -11.99
CA ARG A 591 11.34 -8.81 -10.61
C ARG A 591 10.51 -7.95 -9.67
N ARG A 592 10.13 -6.75 -10.11
CA ARG A 592 9.26 -5.84 -9.34
C ARG A 592 7.87 -6.43 -9.13
N GLU A 593 7.21 -6.86 -10.21
CA GLU A 593 5.83 -7.35 -10.13
C GLU A 593 5.72 -8.71 -9.42
N HIS A 594 6.73 -9.57 -9.55
CA HIS A 594 6.77 -10.87 -8.86
C HIS A 594 6.77 -10.72 -7.34
N GLY A 595 7.48 -9.71 -6.80
CA GLY A 595 7.48 -9.40 -5.37
C GLY A 595 6.09 -9.10 -4.79
N ILE A 596 5.13 -8.71 -5.64
CA ILE A 596 3.77 -8.32 -5.25
C ILE A 596 2.76 -9.48 -5.49
N GLY A 597 3.23 -10.66 -5.94
CA GLY A 597 2.39 -11.84 -6.15
C GLY A 597 2.02 -12.12 -7.61
N LEU A 598 2.78 -11.62 -8.58
CA LEU A 598 2.61 -12.02 -9.97
C LEU A 598 3.06 -13.48 -10.19
N SER A 599 2.22 -14.28 -10.85
CA SER A 599 2.55 -15.66 -11.22
C SER A 599 3.65 -15.70 -12.29
N ALA A 600 4.76 -16.38 -11.97
CA ALA A 600 5.88 -16.60 -12.88
C ALA A 600 5.44 -17.34 -14.17
N SER A 601 4.57 -18.34 -14.03
CA SER A 601 4.10 -19.14 -15.16
C SER A 601 3.14 -18.36 -16.05
N ALA A 602 2.22 -17.57 -15.46
CA ALA A 602 1.31 -16.73 -16.23
C ALA A 602 2.08 -15.67 -17.03
N TYR A 603 3.14 -15.11 -16.43
CA TYR A 603 4.01 -14.15 -17.08
C TYR A 603 4.76 -14.73 -18.26
N LEU A 604 5.48 -15.84 -18.05
CA LEU A 604 6.23 -16.51 -19.11
C LEU A 604 5.31 -16.97 -20.24
N ALA A 605 4.17 -17.59 -19.90
CA ALA A 605 3.18 -18.03 -20.88
C ALA A 605 2.65 -16.85 -21.71
N SER A 606 2.38 -15.70 -21.10
CA SER A 606 1.88 -14.52 -21.83
C SER A 606 2.86 -14.03 -22.90
N LYS A 607 4.16 -14.08 -22.59
CA LYS A 607 5.22 -13.71 -23.53
C LYS A 607 5.35 -14.76 -24.63
N LEU A 608 5.40 -16.04 -24.26
CA LEU A 608 5.55 -17.15 -25.20
C LEU A 608 4.39 -17.20 -26.21
N VAL A 609 3.15 -17.07 -25.76
CA VAL A 609 1.97 -17.13 -26.64
C VAL A 609 1.96 -15.95 -27.61
N VAL A 610 2.21 -14.72 -27.13
CA VAL A 610 2.22 -13.53 -28.00
C VAL A 610 3.38 -13.58 -28.99
N LEU A 611 4.58 -13.95 -28.55
CA LEU A 611 5.74 -14.08 -29.43
C LEU A 611 5.53 -15.17 -30.46
N THR A 612 4.99 -16.33 -30.07
CA THR A 612 4.69 -17.42 -31.00
C THR A 612 3.66 -16.99 -32.05
N ALA A 613 2.60 -16.29 -31.65
CA ALA A 613 1.62 -15.76 -32.59
C ALA A 613 2.25 -14.77 -33.59
N LEU A 614 3.09 -13.85 -33.10
CA LEU A 614 3.77 -12.87 -33.94
C LEU A 614 4.76 -13.54 -34.91
N THR A 615 5.62 -14.44 -34.43
CA THR A 615 6.59 -15.14 -35.29
C THR A 615 5.90 -16.07 -36.28
N THR A 616 4.76 -16.67 -35.92
CA THR A 616 3.94 -17.45 -36.85
C THR A 616 3.41 -16.57 -37.97
N ILE A 617 2.85 -15.39 -37.66
CA ILE A 617 2.39 -14.44 -38.68
C ILE A 617 3.56 -14.00 -39.58
N GLN A 618 4.72 -13.69 -39.01
CA GLN A 618 5.91 -13.35 -39.79
C GLN A 618 6.37 -14.48 -40.71
N GLY A 619 6.34 -15.73 -40.22
CA GLY A 619 6.65 -16.92 -41.01
C GLY A 619 5.66 -17.16 -42.14
N LEU A 620 4.36 -16.92 -41.90
CA LEU A 620 3.33 -16.99 -42.95
C LEU A 620 3.55 -15.90 -44.01
N ILE A 621 3.86 -14.66 -43.60
CA ILE A 621 4.20 -13.58 -44.54
C ILE A 621 5.38 -13.99 -45.40
N LEU A 622 6.46 -14.49 -44.77
CA LEU A 622 7.65 -14.94 -45.47
C LEU A 622 7.36 -16.09 -46.44
N GLY A 623 6.56 -17.08 -46.04
CA GLY A 623 6.27 -18.25 -46.87
C GLY A 623 5.22 -18.02 -47.97
N PHE A 624 4.36 -17.01 -47.85
CA PHE A 624 3.37 -16.67 -48.88
C PHE A 624 3.86 -15.59 -49.85
N LEU A 625 4.64 -14.62 -49.38
CA LEU A 625 5.12 -13.51 -50.20
C LEU A 625 6.51 -13.75 -50.78
N GLY A 626 7.36 -14.54 -50.12
CA GLY A 626 8.65 -14.99 -50.63
C GLY A 626 8.51 -16.33 -51.31
#